data_AF-A0A451CI74-F1
#
_entry.id   AF-A0A451CI74-F1
#
_cell.length_a   1.000
_cell.length_b   1.000
_cell.length_c   1.000
_cell.angle_alpha   90.00
_cell.angle_beta   90.00
_cell.angle_gamma   90.00
#
_symmetry.space_group_name_H-M   'P 1'
#
loop_
_entity.id
_entity.type
_entity.pdbx_description
1 polymer ?
#
loop_
_entity_poly.entity_id
_entity_poly.type
_entity_poly.pdbx_seq_one_letter_code
_entity_poly.pdbx_strand_id
1 'polypeptide(L)'
;DSSLTHSTLQLRATMSAIRHPCLIMGQCPSNFEGRNTRDETYLDFAPVLTDKRDIADFVTRHRGVTTRHQQFMDTLEGWWQTNLPIVEALAPDAPDVNGHQEAKPRNVYVMRSGLLSGIEQAMAEQNLLTPFQVRGAFANYVDVLKADFKSIAASGWGPELIPDEEILQSQFPEILQDLEQAQTRLAELQALFAAADEEEFEDTDDTGVMNSDQVKGLKARLKEAKGMARLCKRDPSMGQAASYQREAEQIEAQLQRHKLLEDEVKTLRATIRGIEGKRDELVQSAREKISLDEARSVIIERLRQLLMDTYHAYLRADQRACIRAIENLWSKYAVTARQIEAERDAASRQLRAFLVELGYE
;
A
#
# COMPACT_ATOMS: atom_id res chain seq x y z
N ASP A 1 -9.78 39.43 -8.06
CA ASP A 1 -10.44 38.35 -8.83
C ASP A 1 -9.97 38.12 -10.26
N SER A 2 -8.72 38.45 -10.63
CA SER A 2 -8.17 38.10 -11.96
C SER A 2 -6.79 37.41 -11.91
N SER A 3 -6.27 37.13 -10.71
CA SER A 3 -5.00 36.41 -10.51
C SER A 3 -5.16 34.89 -10.36
N LEU A 4 -6.38 34.41 -10.06
CA LEU A 4 -6.69 32.98 -9.89
C LEU A 4 -6.97 32.26 -11.22
N THR A 5 -7.23 33.01 -12.30
CA THR A 5 -7.51 32.48 -13.64
C THR A 5 -6.24 32.21 -14.45
N HIS A 6 -5.13 32.90 -14.16
CA HIS A 6 -3.87 32.74 -14.90
C HIS A 6 -3.07 31.49 -14.46
N SER A 7 -3.05 31.19 -13.17
CA SER A 7 -2.40 29.97 -12.64
C SER A 7 -3.15 28.68 -13.01
N THR A 8 -4.45 28.77 -13.30
CA THR A 8 -5.26 27.64 -13.78
C THR A 8 -5.15 27.41 -15.30
N LEU A 9 -4.72 28.42 -16.07
CA LEU A 9 -4.48 28.31 -17.51
C LEU A 9 -3.09 27.74 -17.85
N GLN A 10 -2.06 27.97 -17.03
CA GLN A 10 -0.72 27.39 -17.26
C GLN A 10 -0.63 25.89 -16.94
N LEU A 11 -1.47 25.37 -16.04
CA LEU A 11 -1.59 23.93 -15.77
C LEU A 11 -2.43 23.18 -16.82
N ARG A 12 -3.15 23.89 -17.71
CA ARG A 12 -3.85 23.25 -18.85
C ARG A 12 -2.89 22.80 -19.95
N ALA A 13 -1.66 23.31 -19.99
CA ALA A 13 -0.67 22.94 -21.00
C ALA A 13 0.32 21.84 -20.54
N THR A 14 0.46 21.63 -19.22
CA THR A 14 1.54 20.77 -18.68
C THR A 14 1.22 19.27 -18.65
N MET A 15 -0.01 18.85 -18.94
CA MET A 15 -0.34 17.42 -19.00
C MET A 15 -0.40 16.83 -20.41
N SER A 16 -0.38 17.67 -21.45
CA SER A 16 -0.26 17.21 -22.84
C SER A 16 1.18 17.30 -23.39
N ALA A 17 2.02 18.15 -22.80
CA ALA A 17 3.35 18.48 -23.30
C ALA A 17 4.49 17.53 -22.88
N ILE A 18 4.19 16.27 -22.52
CA ILE A 18 5.24 15.26 -22.23
C ILE A 18 5.66 14.49 -23.51
N ARG A 19 5.00 14.71 -24.66
CA ARG A 19 5.20 13.80 -25.81
C ARG A 19 6.15 14.21 -26.93
N HIS A 20 6.52 15.47 -27.19
CA HIS A 20 7.41 15.79 -28.31
C HIS A 20 8.46 16.85 -27.92
N PRO A 21 9.76 16.48 -27.86
CA PRO A 21 10.84 17.47 -27.88
C PRO A 21 11.01 17.95 -29.32
N CYS A 22 11.27 19.24 -29.51
CA CYS A 22 11.53 19.91 -30.80
C CYS A 22 10.27 20.30 -31.61
N LEU A 23 9.77 21.51 -31.33
CA LEU A 23 9.20 22.39 -32.36
C LEU A 23 9.30 23.83 -31.87
N ILE A 24 9.68 24.73 -32.78
CA ILE A 24 9.95 26.18 -32.65
C ILE A 24 11.46 26.50 -32.58
N MET A 25 12.14 26.23 -33.69
CA MET A 25 13.38 26.90 -34.08
C MET A 25 13.01 28.03 -35.04
N GLY A 26 13.25 29.28 -34.63
CA GLY A 26 13.12 30.48 -35.44
C GLY A 26 14.31 31.40 -35.19
N GLN A 27 15.34 31.23 -36.03
CA GLN A 27 16.48 32.11 -36.37
C GLN A 27 16.99 33.15 -35.35
N CYS A 28 18.27 32.98 -35.01
CA CYS A 28 19.14 34.00 -34.41
C CYS A 28 19.36 35.21 -35.35
N PRO A 29 19.49 36.40 -34.76
CA PRO A 29 20.57 37.30 -35.13
C PRO A 29 21.50 37.53 -33.94
N SER A 30 22.79 37.52 -34.25
CA SER A 30 23.90 37.97 -33.43
C SER A 30 23.58 39.24 -32.64
N ASN A 31 23.77 39.20 -31.32
CA ASN A 31 24.72 40.09 -30.66
C ASN A 31 24.88 39.72 -29.18
N PHE A 32 26.15 39.66 -28.81
CA PHE A 32 26.69 39.30 -27.52
C PHE A 32 26.59 40.52 -26.59
N GLU A 33 25.43 40.72 -25.97
CA GLU A 33 25.23 41.74 -24.92
C GLU A 33 24.26 41.20 -23.87
N GLY A 34 24.68 41.28 -22.60
CA GLY A 34 24.07 40.59 -21.47
C GLY A 34 22.60 40.93 -21.21
N ARG A 35 21.69 40.07 -21.67
CA ARG A 35 20.30 40.02 -21.20
C ARG A 35 20.13 38.86 -20.23
N ASN A 36 20.12 39.18 -18.95
CA ASN A 36 19.54 38.35 -17.90
C ASN A 36 18.30 39.05 -17.30
N THR A 37 17.51 39.71 -18.15
CA THR A 37 16.11 39.97 -17.81
C THR A 37 15.40 38.63 -17.96
N ARG A 38 14.80 38.14 -16.88
CA ARG A 38 13.91 36.97 -16.93
C ARG A 38 12.80 37.32 -17.93
N ASP A 39 12.91 36.84 -19.16
CA ASP A 39 11.89 37.07 -20.20
C ASP A 39 10.56 36.47 -19.75
N GLU A 40 9.43 36.90 -20.35
CA GLU A 40 8.08 36.49 -19.94
C GLU A 40 7.84 34.96 -19.94
N THR A 41 8.71 34.20 -20.60
CA THR A 41 8.69 32.74 -20.67
C THR A 41 9.55 32.03 -19.61
N TYR A 42 10.30 32.77 -18.78
CA TYR A 42 11.13 32.19 -17.73
C TYR A 42 10.25 31.67 -16.58
N LEU A 43 10.34 30.38 -16.28
CA LEU A 43 9.64 29.72 -15.18
C LEU A 43 10.65 29.31 -14.11
N ASP A 44 10.37 29.71 -12.87
CA ASP A 44 11.18 29.35 -11.70
C ASP A 44 10.38 28.43 -10.77
N PHE A 45 11.07 27.74 -9.86
CA PHE A 45 10.41 26.96 -8.82
C PHE A 45 9.67 27.88 -7.85
N ALA A 46 8.53 27.41 -7.35
CA ALA A 46 7.74 28.16 -6.38
C ALA A 46 8.60 28.47 -5.14
N PRO A 47 8.62 29.71 -4.61
CA PRO A 47 9.49 30.10 -3.49
C PRO A 47 9.28 29.28 -2.21
N VAL A 48 8.11 28.65 -2.06
CA VAL A 48 7.77 27.74 -0.96
C VAL A 48 8.58 26.45 -0.97
N LEU A 49 9.12 26.05 -2.12
CA LEU A 49 9.99 24.88 -2.25
C LEU A 49 11.40 25.29 -1.87
N THR A 50 11.86 24.86 -0.69
CA THR A 50 13.22 25.17 -0.21
C THR A 50 14.18 24.02 -0.46
N ASP A 51 13.68 22.79 -0.34
CA ASP A 51 14.39 21.54 -0.57
C ASP A 51 13.64 20.66 -1.59
N LYS A 52 14.37 19.74 -2.21
CA LYS A 52 13.81 18.69 -3.06
C LYS A 52 12.76 17.86 -2.32
N ARG A 53 12.97 17.61 -1.01
CA ARG A 53 12.07 16.83 -0.16
C ARG A 53 10.67 17.45 -0.03
N ASP A 54 10.56 18.77 -0.18
CA ASP A 54 9.30 19.50 -0.05
C ASP A 54 8.36 19.25 -1.26
N ILE A 55 8.93 18.82 -2.39
CA ILE A 55 8.21 18.70 -3.68
C ILE A 55 7.08 17.68 -3.59
N ALA A 56 7.34 16.50 -3.03
CA ALA A 56 6.36 15.42 -2.97
C ALA A 56 5.11 15.82 -2.17
N ASP A 57 5.31 16.37 -0.97
CA ASP A 57 4.22 16.87 -0.12
C ASP A 57 3.48 18.03 -0.77
N PHE A 58 4.22 18.97 -1.37
CA PHE A 58 3.65 20.13 -2.04
C PHE A 58 2.72 19.73 -3.20
N VAL A 59 3.19 18.85 -4.10
CA VAL A 59 2.40 18.37 -5.25
C VAL A 59 1.19 17.58 -4.78
N THR A 60 1.35 16.75 -3.74
CA THR A 60 0.26 15.91 -3.21
C THR A 60 -0.87 16.75 -2.64
N ARG A 61 -0.55 17.85 -1.94
CA ARG A 61 -1.55 18.76 -1.34
C ARG A 61 -2.01 19.87 -2.29
N HIS A 62 -1.41 19.98 -3.48
CA HIS A 62 -1.72 21.07 -4.40
C HIS A 62 -3.18 20.97 -4.88
N ARG A 63 -3.97 22.03 -4.65
CA ARG A 63 -5.40 22.08 -4.98
C ARG A 63 -5.70 21.71 -6.43
N GLY A 64 -4.84 22.09 -7.37
CA GLY A 64 -4.99 21.74 -8.78
C GLY A 64 -4.95 20.24 -9.04
N VAL A 65 -4.07 19.50 -8.33
CA VAL A 65 -3.94 18.05 -8.48
C VAL A 65 -5.14 17.36 -7.86
N THR A 66 -5.47 17.71 -6.62
CA THR A 66 -6.61 17.11 -5.91
C THR A 66 -7.94 17.36 -6.61
N THR A 67 -8.17 18.58 -7.12
CA THR A 67 -9.39 18.92 -7.87
C THR A 67 -9.50 18.13 -9.16
N ARG A 68 -8.40 17.95 -9.90
CA ARG A 68 -8.41 17.19 -11.17
C ARG A 68 -8.63 15.71 -10.92
N HIS A 69 -8.00 15.14 -9.90
CA HIS A 69 -8.22 13.75 -9.50
C HIS A 69 -9.67 13.53 -9.11
N GLN A 70 -10.25 14.43 -8.30
CA GLN A 70 -11.65 14.35 -7.90
C GLN A 70 -12.58 14.41 -9.12
N GLN A 71 -12.39 15.38 -10.02
CA GLN A 71 -13.18 15.48 -11.25
C GLN A 71 -13.11 14.21 -12.11
N PHE A 72 -11.94 13.59 -12.20
CA PHE A 72 -11.78 12.32 -12.92
C PHE A 72 -12.62 11.22 -12.26
N MET A 73 -12.53 11.09 -10.94
CA MET A 73 -13.26 10.06 -10.19
C MET A 73 -14.78 10.29 -10.19
N ASP A 74 -15.23 11.55 -10.10
CA ASP A 74 -16.64 11.91 -10.24
C ASP A 74 -17.18 11.54 -11.64
N THR A 75 -16.36 11.75 -12.68
CA THR A 75 -16.71 11.35 -14.05
C THR A 75 -16.80 9.82 -14.17
N LEU A 76 -15.88 9.09 -13.53
CA LEU A 76 -15.86 7.63 -13.53
C LEU A 76 -17.08 7.06 -12.78
N GLU A 77 -17.44 7.66 -11.64
CA GLU A 77 -18.62 7.31 -10.87
C GLU A 77 -19.90 7.57 -11.67
N GLY A 78 -20.04 8.75 -12.27
CA GLY A 78 -21.18 9.05 -13.14
C GLY A 78 -21.30 8.09 -14.34
N TRP A 79 -20.17 7.74 -14.94
CA TRP A 79 -20.11 6.73 -15.99
C TRP A 79 -20.55 5.35 -15.48
N TRP A 80 -20.07 4.93 -14.31
CA TRP A 80 -20.45 3.66 -13.70
C TRP A 80 -21.95 3.58 -13.46
N GLN A 81 -22.55 4.60 -12.83
CA GLN A 81 -23.99 4.65 -12.58
C GLN A 81 -24.81 4.57 -13.87
N THR A 82 -24.37 5.24 -14.95
CA THR A 82 -25.03 5.21 -16.25
C THR A 82 -24.98 3.82 -16.91
N ASN A 83 -23.89 3.07 -16.69
CA ASN A 83 -23.64 1.80 -17.34
C ASN A 83 -23.95 0.58 -16.47
N LEU A 84 -24.27 0.78 -15.19
CA LEU A 84 -24.69 -0.26 -14.26
C LEU A 84 -25.81 -1.15 -14.83
N PRO A 85 -26.85 -0.63 -15.50
CA PRO A 85 -27.89 -1.47 -16.10
C PRO A 85 -27.36 -2.49 -17.13
N ILE A 86 -26.23 -2.21 -17.79
CA ILE A 86 -25.61 -3.14 -18.74
C ILE A 86 -25.01 -4.34 -18.00
N VAL A 87 -24.41 -4.10 -16.83
CA VAL A 87 -23.86 -5.15 -15.96
C VAL A 87 -25.00 -5.96 -15.33
N GLU A 88 -26.06 -5.28 -14.87
CA GLU A 88 -27.24 -5.92 -14.30
C GLU A 88 -27.98 -6.82 -15.28
N ALA A 89 -28.03 -6.43 -16.56
CA ALA A 89 -28.62 -7.23 -17.63
C ALA A 89 -27.88 -8.56 -17.91
N LEU A 90 -26.73 -8.83 -17.28
CA LEU A 90 -26.10 -10.15 -17.33
C LEU A 90 -26.88 -11.19 -16.54
N ALA A 91 -27.50 -10.79 -15.43
CA ALA A 91 -28.19 -11.72 -14.54
C ALA A 91 -29.44 -12.30 -15.21
N PRO A 92 -29.79 -13.57 -14.93
CA PRO A 92 -30.93 -14.23 -15.53
C PRO A 92 -32.27 -13.54 -15.28
N ASP A 93 -32.40 -12.96 -14.08
CA ASP A 93 -33.65 -12.43 -13.54
C ASP A 93 -33.74 -10.90 -13.70
N ALA A 94 -32.89 -10.30 -14.53
CA ALA A 94 -32.91 -8.86 -14.77
C ALA A 94 -34.29 -8.43 -15.29
N PRO A 95 -34.96 -7.45 -14.64
CA PRO A 95 -36.30 -7.04 -15.03
C PRO A 95 -36.29 -6.53 -16.47
N ASP A 96 -37.15 -7.14 -17.28
CA ASP A 96 -37.26 -6.81 -18.69
C ASP A 96 -37.95 -5.46 -18.86
N VAL A 97 -37.16 -4.42 -19.18
CA VAL A 97 -37.68 -3.08 -19.48
C VAL A 97 -38.46 -3.07 -20.81
N ASN A 98 -38.32 -4.11 -21.66
CA ASN A 98 -38.83 -4.11 -23.04
C ASN A 98 -39.77 -5.28 -23.39
N GLY A 99 -40.22 -6.09 -22.42
CA GLY A 99 -41.32 -7.06 -22.59
C GLY A 99 -41.11 -8.20 -23.61
N HIS A 100 -39.87 -8.57 -23.93
CA HIS A 100 -39.53 -9.67 -24.82
C HIS A 100 -38.66 -10.71 -24.12
N GLN A 101 -39.30 -11.75 -23.57
CA GLN A 101 -38.70 -13.01 -23.08
C GLN A 101 -38.17 -13.89 -24.23
N GLU A 102 -37.35 -13.34 -25.12
CA GLU A 102 -36.52 -14.13 -26.02
C GLU A 102 -35.05 -13.92 -25.66
N ALA A 103 -34.39 -15.04 -25.36
CA ALA A 103 -32.98 -15.23 -25.05
C ALA A 103 -32.05 -14.11 -25.55
N LYS A 104 -31.93 -13.02 -24.79
CA LYS A 104 -30.86 -12.06 -24.99
C LYS A 104 -29.56 -12.84 -24.75
N PRO A 105 -28.62 -12.90 -25.71
CA PRO A 105 -27.37 -13.59 -25.46
C PRO A 105 -26.68 -12.85 -24.31
N ARG A 106 -26.67 -13.45 -23.12
CA ARG A 106 -26.01 -13.00 -21.89
C ARG A 106 -24.50 -13.07 -22.10
N ASN A 107 -24.02 -12.21 -22.98
CA ASN A 107 -22.71 -12.31 -23.55
C ASN A 107 -21.79 -11.31 -22.85
N VAL A 108 -20.97 -11.83 -21.94
CA VAL A 108 -19.92 -11.10 -21.24
C VAL A 108 -19.02 -10.33 -22.22
N TYR A 109 -18.82 -10.83 -23.44
CA TYR A 109 -18.05 -10.13 -24.46
C TYR A 109 -18.73 -8.85 -24.97
N VAL A 110 -20.05 -8.88 -25.18
CA VAL A 110 -20.83 -7.71 -25.64
C VAL A 110 -20.89 -6.64 -24.54
N MET A 111 -21.10 -7.08 -23.29
CA MET A 111 -21.01 -6.19 -22.12
C MET A 111 -19.61 -5.55 -22.04
N ARG A 112 -18.54 -6.35 -22.11
CA ARG A 112 -17.15 -5.86 -22.07
C ARG A 112 -16.86 -4.84 -23.17
N SER A 113 -17.21 -5.16 -24.42
CA SER A 113 -16.91 -4.28 -25.56
C SER A 113 -17.71 -2.97 -25.49
N GLY A 114 -18.98 -3.04 -25.07
CA GLY A 114 -19.82 -1.87 -24.84
C GLY A 114 -19.27 -0.95 -23.75
N LEU A 115 -18.94 -1.52 -22.58
CA LEU A 115 -18.35 -0.77 -21.47
C LEU A 115 -16.98 -0.18 -21.82
N LEU A 116 -16.13 -0.92 -22.54
CA LEU A 116 -14.84 -0.42 -22.97
C LEU A 116 -14.98 0.79 -23.91
N SER A 117 -15.89 0.71 -24.89
CA SER A 117 -16.19 1.86 -25.77
C SER A 117 -16.75 3.04 -24.97
N GLY A 118 -17.65 2.78 -24.03
CA GLY A 118 -18.25 3.80 -23.18
C GLY A 118 -17.25 4.53 -22.31
N ILE A 119 -16.33 3.82 -21.65
CA ILE A 119 -15.34 4.44 -20.76
C ILE A 119 -14.30 5.24 -21.53
N GLU A 120 -13.92 4.78 -22.73
CA GLU A 120 -13.04 5.54 -23.62
C GLU A 120 -13.65 6.88 -24.02
N GLN A 121 -14.95 6.90 -24.33
CA GLN A 121 -15.68 8.12 -24.66
C GLN A 121 -15.84 9.04 -23.45
N ALA A 122 -16.23 8.49 -22.29
CA ALA A 122 -16.39 9.26 -21.06
C ALA A 122 -15.07 9.90 -20.59
N MET A 123 -13.94 9.24 -20.86
CA MET A 123 -12.60 9.70 -20.48
C MET A 123 -11.83 10.34 -21.64
N ALA A 124 -12.50 10.75 -22.71
CA ALA A 124 -11.83 11.35 -23.87
C ALA A 124 -11.33 12.78 -23.62
N GLU A 125 -12.07 13.57 -22.80
CA GLU A 125 -11.77 14.99 -22.57
C GLU A 125 -10.85 15.24 -21.37
N GLN A 126 -10.56 14.22 -20.55
CA GLN A 126 -9.61 14.34 -19.45
C GLN A 126 -8.17 14.30 -19.97
N ASN A 127 -7.25 14.90 -19.20
CA ASN A 127 -5.82 15.00 -19.57
C ASN A 127 -4.90 14.37 -18.53
N LEU A 128 -5.42 13.53 -17.61
CA LEU A 128 -4.64 12.85 -16.58
C LEU A 128 -4.03 11.56 -17.12
N LEU A 129 -4.87 10.68 -17.67
CA LEU A 129 -4.49 9.38 -18.18
C LEU A 129 -4.52 9.38 -19.71
N THR A 130 -3.56 8.70 -20.31
CA THR A 130 -3.59 8.47 -21.77
C THR A 130 -4.72 7.51 -22.13
N PRO A 131 -5.23 7.54 -23.38
CA PRO A 131 -6.24 6.58 -23.83
C PRO A 131 -5.80 5.11 -23.65
N PHE A 132 -4.50 4.83 -23.79
CA PHE A 132 -3.96 3.50 -23.55
C PHE A 132 -4.01 3.08 -22.08
N GLN A 133 -3.75 4.00 -21.15
CA GLN A 133 -3.88 3.74 -19.71
C GLN A 133 -5.33 3.53 -19.29
N VAL A 134 -6.27 4.33 -19.82
CA VAL A 134 -7.72 4.13 -19.57
C VAL A 134 -8.16 2.74 -20.04
N ARG A 135 -7.83 2.38 -21.28
CA ARG A 135 -8.13 1.04 -21.83
C ARG A 135 -7.47 -0.07 -21.00
N GLY A 136 -6.20 0.11 -20.64
CA GLY A 136 -5.44 -0.87 -19.86
C GLY A 136 -6.01 -1.07 -18.46
N ALA A 137 -6.38 0.01 -17.77
CA ALA A 137 -7.01 -0.01 -16.46
C ALA A 137 -8.35 -0.76 -16.52
N PHE A 138 -9.21 -0.43 -17.48
CA PHE A 138 -10.48 -1.15 -17.65
C PHE A 138 -10.28 -2.62 -18.06
N ALA A 139 -9.31 -2.91 -18.92
CA ALA A 139 -9.01 -4.29 -19.29
C ALA A 139 -8.55 -5.11 -18.08
N ASN A 140 -7.72 -4.54 -17.21
CA ASN A 140 -7.29 -5.19 -15.96
C ASN A 140 -8.48 -5.42 -15.02
N TYR A 141 -9.34 -4.40 -14.84
CA TYR A 141 -10.58 -4.51 -14.06
C TYR A 141 -11.45 -5.69 -14.53
N VAL A 142 -11.70 -5.79 -15.85
CA VAL A 142 -12.50 -6.88 -16.42
C VAL A 142 -11.81 -8.24 -16.31
N ASP A 143 -10.48 -8.29 -16.43
CA ASP A 143 -9.74 -9.56 -16.34
C ASP A 143 -9.81 -10.16 -14.93
N VAL A 144 -9.67 -9.32 -13.90
CA VAL A 144 -9.83 -9.72 -12.49
C VAL A 144 -11.24 -10.27 -12.24
N LEU A 145 -12.27 -9.64 -12.79
CA LEU A 145 -13.69 -9.99 -12.58
C LEU A 145 -14.26 -10.97 -13.61
N LYS A 146 -13.41 -11.54 -14.46
CA LYS A 146 -13.84 -12.41 -15.57
C LYS A 146 -14.62 -13.64 -15.08
N ALA A 147 -14.21 -14.20 -13.95
CA ALA A 147 -14.90 -15.33 -13.34
C ALA A 147 -16.26 -14.89 -12.77
N ASP A 148 -16.29 -13.77 -12.03
CA ASP A 148 -17.50 -13.20 -11.45
C ASP A 148 -18.55 -12.90 -12.53
N PHE A 149 -18.18 -12.22 -13.61
CA PHE A 149 -19.13 -11.91 -14.70
C PHE A 149 -19.70 -13.16 -15.38
N LYS A 150 -18.90 -14.23 -15.50
CA LYS A 150 -19.39 -15.51 -16.03
C LYS A 150 -20.37 -16.17 -15.07
N SER A 151 -20.07 -16.15 -13.78
CA SER A 151 -20.94 -16.69 -12.74
C SER A 151 -22.24 -15.88 -12.63
N ILE A 152 -22.20 -14.55 -12.71
CA ILE A 152 -23.40 -13.69 -12.77
C ILE A 152 -24.25 -14.05 -13.99
N ALA A 153 -23.64 -14.24 -15.16
CA ALA A 153 -24.36 -14.60 -16.39
C ALA A 153 -25.00 -16.00 -16.33
N ALA A 154 -24.38 -16.93 -15.61
CA ALA A 154 -24.84 -18.31 -15.47
C ALA A 154 -25.92 -18.46 -14.39
N SER A 155 -25.68 -17.90 -13.20
CA SER A 155 -26.42 -18.20 -11.97
C SER A 155 -27.01 -16.96 -11.28
N GLY A 156 -26.75 -15.76 -11.79
CA GLY A 156 -27.21 -14.51 -11.18
C GLY A 156 -26.40 -14.07 -9.98
N TRP A 157 -27.01 -13.25 -9.12
CA TRP A 157 -26.38 -12.58 -7.98
C TRP A 157 -26.36 -13.47 -6.72
N GLY A 158 -25.77 -14.66 -6.84
CA GLY A 158 -25.68 -15.60 -5.71
C GLY A 158 -24.65 -15.16 -4.66
N PRO A 159 -24.85 -15.51 -3.37
CA PRO A 159 -23.91 -15.18 -2.28
C PRO A 159 -22.54 -15.85 -2.44
N GLU A 160 -22.43 -16.88 -3.29
CA GLU A 160 -21.16 -17.53 -3.68
C GLU A 160 -20.19 -16.58 -4.42
N LEU A 161 -20.69 -15.47 -4.97
CA LEU A 161 -19.87 -14.45 -5.63
C LEU A 161 -19.21 -13.47 -4.66
N ILE A 162 -19.64 -13.47 -3.39
CA ILE A 162 -19.05 -12.65 -2.35
C ILE A 162 -17.82 -13.41 -1.80
N PRO A 163 -16.62 -12.81 -1.85
CA PRO A 163 -15.42 -13.44 -1.32
C PRO A 163 -15.57 -13.76 0.17
N ASP A 164 -15.05 -14.91 0.56
CA ASP A 164 -15.04 -15.39 1.95
C ASP A 164 -14.49 -14.31 2.91
N GLU A 165 -13.42 -13.63 2.49
CA GLU A 165 -12.77 -12.57 3.28
C GLU A 165 -13.71 -11.38 3.56
N GLU A 166 -14.51 -10.94 2.58
CA GLU A 166 -15.46 -9.85 2.78
C GLU A 166 -16.62 -10.25 3.72
N ILE A 167 -17.06 -11.51 3.63
CA ILE A 167 -18.05 -12.08 4.55
C ILE A 167 -17.48 -12.14 5.97
N LEU A 168 -16.24 -12.59 6.13
CA LEU A 168 -15.58 -12.69 7.44
C LEU A 168 -15.36 -11.31 8.05
N GLN A 169 -14.90 -10.33 7.27
CA GLN A 169 -14.67 -8.96 7.74
C GLN A 169 -15.96 -8.29 8.21
N SER A 170 -17.09 -8.52 7.53
CA SER A 170 -18.37 -7.92 7.89
C SER A 170 -19.10 -8.64 9.02
N GLN A 171 -19.10 -9.98 9.02
CA GLN A 171 -19.93 -10.79 9.93
C GLN A 171 -19.16 -11.32 11.15
N PHE A 172 -17.83 -11.45 11.05
CA PHE A 172 -17.00 -12.09 12.08
C PHE A 172 -15.69 -11.31 12.37
N PRO A 173 -15.72 -9.99 12.59
CA PRO A 173 -14.52 -9.19 12.82
C PRO A 173 -13.75 -9.62 14.08
N GLU A 174 -14.44 -10.08 15.12
CA GLU A 174 -13.83 -10.57 16.36
C GLU A 174 -12.95 -11.81 16.11
N ILE A 175 -13.40 -12.72 15.23
CA ILE A 175 -12.65 -13.94 14.90
C ILE A 175 -11.37 -13.61 14.14
N LEU A 176 -11.44 -12.62 13.24
CA LEU A 176 -10.26 -12.13 12.53
C LEU A 176 -9.27 -11.44 13.49
N GLN A 177 -9.78 -10.67 14.44
CA GLN A 177 -8.96 -10.02 15.47
C GLN A 177 -8.27 -11.05 16.37
N ASP A 178 -8.98 -12.09 16.82
CA ASP A 178 -8.42 -13.18 17.61
C ASP A 178 -7.32 -13.93 16.85
N LEU A 179 -7.55 -14.16 15.54
CA LEU A 179 -6.56 -14.79 14.66
C LEU A 179 -5.32 -13.91 14.50
N GLU A 180 -5.48 -12.62 14.27
CA GLU A 180 -4.37 -11.65 14.15
C GLU A 180 -3.56 -11.56 15.45
N GLN A 181 -4.23 -11.51 16.61
CA GLN A 181 -3.57 -11.53 17.92
C GLN A 181 -2.78 -12.83 18.14
N ALA A 182 -3.38 -13.97 17.83
CA ALA A 182 -2.72 -15.27 17.96
C ALA A 182 -1.51 -15.39 17.02
N GLN A 183 -1.61 -14.90 15.78
CA GLN A 183 -0.52 -14.88 14.81
C GLN A 183 0.61 -13.94 15.24
N THR A 184 0.27 -12.75 15.74
CA THR A 184 1.24 -11.77 16.25
C THR A 184 2.03 -12.37 17.41
N ARG A 185 1.33 -12.93 18.41
CA ARG A 185 1.97 -13.58 19.56
C ARG A 185 2.83 -14.77 19.15
N LEU A 186 2.36 -15.58 18.19
CA LEU A 186 3.14 -16.69 17.66
C LEU A 186 4.42 -16.20 16.97
N ALA A 187 4.33 -15.15 16.16
CA ALA A 187 5.48 -14.57 15.46
C ALA A 187 6.50 -13.97 16.45
N GLU A 188 6.05 -13.28 17.50
CA GLU A 188 6.89 -12.80 18.60
C GLU A 188 7.67 -13.95 19.25
N LEU A 189 6.96 -15.00 19.67
CA LEU A 189 7.59 -16.17 20.30
C LEU A 189 8.57 -16.86 19.35
N GLN A 190 8.21 -17.02 18.08
CA GLN A 190 9.10 -17.61 17.07
C GLN A 190 10.35 -16.77 16.84
N ALA A 191 10.24 -15.44 16.85
CA ALA A 191 11.38 -14.54 16.76
C ALA A 191 12.27 -14.66 18.00
N LEU A 192 11.71 -14.76 19.20
CA LEU A 192 12.47 -14.99 20.43
C LEU A 192 13.21 -16.33 20.41
N PHE A 193 12.56 -17.40 19.96
CA PHE A 193 13.23 -18.71 19.80
C PHE A 193 14.33 -18.67 18.75
N ALA A 194 14.10 -18.00 17.61
CA ALA A 194 15.10 -17.88 16.56
C ALA A 194 16.32 -17.08 17.05
N ALA A 195 16.09 -15.97 17.75
CA ALA A 195 17.16 -15.19 18.36
C ALA A 195 17.94 -16.01 19.39
N ALA A 196 17.25 -16.81 20.21
CA ALA A 196 17.91 -17.65 21.20
C ALA A 196 18.83 -18.72 20.60
N ASP A 197 18.52 -19.21 19.39
CA ASP A 197 19.35 -20.17 18.67
C ASP A 197 20.61 -19.53 18.02
N GLU A 198 20.74 -18.19 18.03
CA GLU A 198 21.96 -17.50 17.56
C GLU A 198 23.08 -17.54 18.61
N GLU A 199 24.33 -17.76 18.18
CA GLU A 199 25.48 -18.01 19.08
C GLU A 199 25.86 -16.81 19.98
N GLU A 200 25.45 -15.59 19.63
CA GLU A 200 25.71 -14.35 20.37
C GLU A 200 24.52 -13.90 21.24
N PHE A 201 23.49 -14.73 21.39
CA PHE A 201 22.30 -14.35 22.16
C PHE A 201 22.56 -14.38 23.68
N GLU A 202 22.46 -13.21 24.30
CA GLU A 202 22.28 -13.06 25.74
C GLU A 202 20.82 -12.67 26.02
N ASP A 203 20.13 -13.46 26.86
CA ASP A 203 18.76 -13.19 27.33
C ASP A 203 18.75 -12.03 28.33
N THR A 204 19.09 -10.83 27.83
CA THR A 204 19.20 -9.59 28.62
C THR A 204 17.87 -9.15 29.21
N ASP A 205 16.75 -9.59 28.62
CA ASP A 205 15.39 -9.22 28.99
C ASP A 205 14.68 -10.25 29.91
N ASP A 206 15.39 -11.27 30.44
CA ASP A 206 14.83 -12.40 31.22
C ASP A 206 13.57 -13.00 30.56
N THR A 207 13.63 -13.14 29.23
CA THR A 207 12.53 -13.72 28.44
C THR A 207 12.30 -15.19 28.79
N GLY A 208 13.31 -15.86 29.35
CA GLY A 208 13.26 -17.26 29.74
C GLY A 208 13.37 -18.21 28.54
N VAL A 209 13.72 -17.69 27.36
CA VAL A 209 13.97 -18.47 26.15
C VAL A 209 15.40 -18.97 26.17
N MET A 210 15.59 -20.21 25.73
CA MET A 210 16.87 -20.91 25.76
C MET A 210 17.00 -21.71 24.48
N ASN A 211 18.23 -21.85 23.97
CA ASN A 211 18.48 -22.72 22.84
C ASN A 211 18.42 -24.21 23.22
N SER A 212 18.38 -25.06 22.20
CA SER A 212 18.22 -26.50 22.40
C SER A 212 19.38 -27.14 23.21
N ASP A 213 20.59 -26.58 23.14
CA ASP A 213 21.76 -27.11 23.83
C ASP A 213 21.83 -26.68 25.30
N GLN A 214 21.42 -25.45 25.62
CA GLN A 214 21.20 -24.97 26.98
C GLN A 214 20.13 -25.82 27.69
N VAL A 215 19.02 -26.12 27.01
CA VAL A 215 17.96 -26.99 27.55
C VAL A 215 18.50 -28.40 27.84
N LYS A 216 19.31 -28.98 26.94
CA LYS A 216 19.94 -30.30 27.17
C LYS A 216 20.93 -30.25 28.34
N GLY A 217 21.77 -29.21 28.41
CA GLY A 217 22.74 -29.01 29.47
C GLY A 217 22.08 -28.87 30.84
N LEU A 218 21.03 -28.04 30.95
CA LEU A 218 20.24 -27.88 32.17
C LEU A 218 19.56 -29.19 32.59
N LYS A 219 19.01 -29.98 31.65
CA LYS A 219 18.43 -31.30 31.98
C LYS A 219 19.47 -32.28 32.53
N ALA A 220 20.69 -32.28 32.00
CA ALA A 220 21.78 -33.11 32.51
C ALA A 220 22.20 -32.67 33.93
N ARG A 221 22.43 -31.36 34.13
CA ARG A 221 22.75 -30.78 35.44
C ARG A 221 21.66 -31.03 36.48
N LEU A 222 20.38 -30.94 36.09
CA LEU A 222 19.26 -31.25 36.97
C LEU A 222 19.33 -32.70 37.48
N LYS A 223 19.67 -33.65 36.60
CA LYS A 223 19.80 -35.07 36.95
C LYS A 223 20.96 -35.29 37.92
N GLU A 224 22.10 -34.64 37.67
CA GLU A 224 23.28 -34.70 38.52
C GLU A 224 23.00 -34.08 39.90
N ALA A 225 22.44 -32.87 39.95
CA ALA A 225 22.08 -32.18 41.19
C ALA A 225 21.09 -33.00 42.03
N LYS A 226 20.04 -33.58 41.40
CA LYS A 226 19.11 -34.49 42.09
C LYS A 226 19.80 -35.78 42.57
N GLY A 227 20.77 -36.30 41.83
CA GLY A 227 21.59 -37.45 42.22
C GLY A 227 22.49 -37.15 43.43
N MET A 228 23.23 -36.04 43.38
CA MET A 228 24.11 -35.59 44.45
C MET A 228 23.35 -35.23 45.72
N ALA A 229 22.18 -34.59 45.60
CA ALA A 229 21.28 -34.34 46.73
C ALA A 229 20.86 -35.64 47.45
N ARG A 230 20.60 -36.72 46.69
CA ARG A 230 20.27 -38.04 47.26
C ARG A 230 21.48 -38.70 47.93
N LEU A 231 22.66 -38.59 47.31
CA LEU A 231 23.90 -39.13 47.87
C LEU A 231 24.31 -38.42 49.16
N CYS A 232 24.26 -37.08 49.21
CA CYS A 232 24.56 -36.29 50.40
C CYS A 232 23.54 -36.52 51.54
N LYS A 233 22.29 -36.90 51.21
CA LYS A 233 21.30 -37.34 52.21
C LYS A 233 21.64 -38.70 52.83
N ARG A 234 22.32 -39.57 52.07
CA ARG A 234 22.75 -40.91 52.51
C ARG A 234 24.11 -40.87 53.22
N ASP A 235 25.00 -39.98 52.80
CA ASP A 235 26.32 -39.76 53.37
C ASP A 235 26.60 -38.25 53.53
N PRO A 236 26.46 -37.68 54.74
CA PRO A 236 26.66 -36.26 55.00
C PRO A 236 28.09 -35.75 54.75
N SER A 237 29.08 -36.63 54.58
CA SER A 237 30.47 -36.24 54.30
C SER A 237 30.70 -35.75 52.86
N MET A 238 29.79 -36.10 51.94
CA MET A 238 29.86 -35.77 50.51
C MET A 238 29.43 -34.33 50.18
N GLY A 239 28.95 -33.56 51.16
CA GLY A 239 28.54 -32.17 51.01
C GLY A 239 27.16 -31.85 51.58
N GLN A 240 26.68 -30.63 51.33
CA GLN A 240 25.39 -30.17 51.84
C GLN A 240 24.26 -30.54 50.88
N ALA A 241 23.41 -31.50 51.25
CA ALA A 241 22.25 -31.88 50.42
C ALA A 241 21.34 -30.69 50.07
N ALA A 242 21.20 -29.73 50.99
CA ALA A 242 20.37 -28.54 50.80
C ALA A 242 20.85 -27.63 49.65
N SER A 243 22.15 -27.55 49.38
CA SER A 243 22.66 -26.72 48.27
C SER A 243 22.30 -27.32 46.91
N TYR A 244 22.50 -28.63 46.75
CA TYR A 244 22.12 -29.35 45.53
C TYR A 244 20.60 -29.39 45.31
N GLN A 245 19.81 -29.37 46.38
CA GLN A 245 18.35 -29.24 46.27
C GLN A 245 17.95 -27.86 45.73
N ARG A 246 18.53 -26.78 46.27
CA ARG A 246 18.26 -25.42 45.76
C ARG A 246 18.69 -25.26 44.31
N GLU A 247 19.84 -25.80 43.92
CA GLU A 247 20.29 -25.80 42.52
C GLU A 247 19.31 -26.56 41.62
N ALA A 248 18.86 -27.75 42.04
CA ALA A 248 17.86 -28.51 41.30
C ALA A 248 16.53 -27.74 41.15
N GLU A 249 16.06 -27.07 42.21
CA GLU A 249 14.85 -26.24 42.18
C GLU A 249 14.97 -25.06 41.21
N GLN A 250 16.12 -24.39 41.17
CA GLN A 250 16.39 -23.27 40.25
C GLN A 250 16.41 -23.73 38.78
N ILE A 251 17.12 -24.83 38.50
CA ILE A 251 17.19 -25.40 37.14
C ILE A 251 15.80 -25.87 36.70
N GLU A 252 15.03 -26.48 37.61
CA GLU A 252 13.67 -26.92 37.33
C GLU A 252 12.76 -25.72 37.02
N ALA A 253 12.88 -24.60 37.76
CA ALA A 253 12.14 -23.38 37.47
C ALA A 253 12.49 -22.78 36.09
N GLN A 254 13.77 -22.75 35.70
CA GLN A 254 14.21 -22.29 34.38
C GLN A 254 13.65 -23.15 33.25
N LEU A 255 13.74 -24.49 33.39
CA LEU A 255 13.18 -25.42 32.42
C LEU A 255 11.65 -25.29 32.32
N GLN A 256 10.95 -25.01 33.42
CA GLN A 256 9.50 -24.76 33.37
C GLN A 256 9.17 -23.47 32.62
N ARG A 257 9.91 -22.37 32.81
CA ARG A 257 9.66 -21.10 32.08
C ARG A 257 9.74 -21.31 30.57
N HIS A 258 10.83 -21.91 30.09
CA HIS A 258 10.99 -22.23 28.68
C HIS A 258 9.89 -23.17 28.16
N LYS A 259 9.55 -24.20 28.95
CA LYS A 259 8.48 -25.14 28.59
C LYS A 259 7.12 -24.46 28.46
N LEU A 260 6.80 -23.47 29.30
CA LEU A 260 5.56 -22.70 29.19
C LEU A 260 5.48 -21.97 27.85
N LEU A 261 6.58 -21.40 27.36
CA LEU A 261 6.66 -20.74 26.05
C LEU A 261 6.54 -21.75 24.90
N GLU A 262 7.19 -22.91 25.00
CA GLU A 262 7.01 -24.00 24.01
C GLU A 262 5.56 -24.48 23.96
N ASP A 263 4.92 -24.63 25.12
CA ASP A 263 3.53 -25.06 25.22
C ASP A 263 2.57 -23.96 24.74
N GLU A 264 2.88 -22.68 24.96
CA GLU A 264 2.16 -21.53 24.39
C GLU A 264 2.22 -21.54 22.85
N VAL A 265 3.40 -21.79 22.25
CA VAL A 265 3.51 -21.94 20.79
C VAL A 265 2.63 -23.08 20.27
N LYS A 266 2.59 -24.22 20.99
CA LYS A 266 1.74 -25.36 20.60
C LYS A 266 0.26 -25.03 20.71
N THR A 267 -0.17 -24.34 21.78
CA THR A 267 -1.57 -23.96 21.96
C THR A 267 -1.98 -22.93 20.92
N LEU A 268 -1.18 -21.89 20.66
CA LEU A 268 -1.43 -20.90 19.60
C LEU A 268 -1.54 -21.55 18.23
N ARG A 269 -0.64 -22.47 17.87
CA ARG A 269 -0.72 -23.24 16.61
C ARG A 269 -1.97 -24.13 16.53
N ALA A 270 -2.47 -24.64 17.65
CA ALA A 270 -3.71 -25.40 17.69
C ALA A 270 -4.93 -24.47 17.53
N THR A 271 -4.92 -23.32 18.20
CA THR A 271 -5.96 -22.29 18.11
C THR A 271 -6.08 -21.74 16.69
N ILE A 272 -4.98 -21.32 16.06
CA ILE A 272 -4.97 -20.81 14.67
C ILE A 272 -5.57 -21.84 13.72
N ARG A 273 -5.09 -23.09 13.77
CA ARG A 273 -5.65 -24.17 12.93
C ARG A 273 -7.13 -24.45 13.22
N GLY A 274 -7.55 -24.32 14.48
CA GLY A 274 -8.94 -24.48 14.87
C GLY A 274 -9.85 -23.38 14.34
N ILE A 275 -9.37 -22.13 14.33
CA ILE A 275 -10.09 -20.98 13.75
C ILE A 275 -10.15 -21.12 12.22
N GLU A 276 -9.02 -21.42 11.57
CA GLU A 276 -8.95 -21.65 10.12
C GLU A 276 -9.88 -22.79 9.67
N GLY A 277 -9.95 -23.89 10.43
CA GLY A 277 -10.84 -25.01 10.12
C GLY A 277 -12.33 -24.67 10.23
N LYS A 278 -12.71 -23.78 11.15
CA LYS A 278 -14.10 -23.31 11.29
C LYS A 278 -14.46 -22.19 10.32
N ARG A 279 -13.47 -21.57 9.69
CA ARG A 279 -13.65 -20.43 8.80
C ARG A 279 -14.62 -20.75 7.67
N ASP A 280 -14.43 -21.88 7.00
CA ASP A 280 -15.26 -22.27 5.86
C ASP A 280 -16.70 -22.59 6.30
N GLU A 281 -16.89 -23.18 7.49
CA GLU A 281 -18.22 -23.43 8.08
C GLU A 281 -18.96 -22.11 8.41
N LEU A 282 -18.24 -21.14 8.97
CA LEU A 282 -18.78 -19.82 9.31
C LEU A 282 -19.19 -19.04 8.06
N VAL A 283 -18.35 -19.07 7.02
CA VAL A 283 -18.65 -18.46 5.71
C VAL A 283 -19.88 -19.10 5.11
N GLN A 284 -19.97 -20.43 5.09
CA GLN A 284 -21.15 -21.12 4.55
C GLN A 284 -22.42 -20.77 5.32
N SER A 285 -22.37 -20.75 6.65
CA SER A 285 -23.50 -20.36 7.49
C SER A 285 -23.92 -18.90 7.26
N ALA A 286 -22.98 -18.00 6.97
CA ALA A 286 -23.29 -16.63 6.61
C ALA A 286 -23.92 -16.55 5.21
N ARG A 287 -23.40 -17.28 4.21
CA ARG A 287 -23.97 -17.33 2.86
C ARG A 287 -25.42 -17.76 2.85
N GLU A 288 -25.80 -18.74 3.66
CA GLU A 288 -27.19 -19.21 3.80
C GLU A 288 -28.16 -18.14 4.33
N LYS A 289 -27.64 -17.16 5.08
CA LYS A 289 -28.44 -16.07 5.66
C LYS A 289 -28.56 -14.87 4.73
N ILE A 290 -27.67 -14.73 3.75
CA ILE A 290 -27.65 -13.61 2.81
C ILE A 290 -28.75 -13.82 1.77
N SER A 291 -29.66 -12.85 1.67
CA SER A 291 -30.70 -12.86 0.63
C SER A 291 -30.14 -12.54 -0.75
N LEU A 292 -30.84 -12.92 -1.84
CA LEU A 292 -30.40 -12.61 -3.20
C LEU A 292 -30.33 -11.10 -3.48
N ASP A 293 -31.25 -10.31 -2.92
CA ASP A 293 -31.26 -8.84 -3.10
C ASP A 293 -30.10 -8.17 -2.34
N GLU A 294 -29.80 -8.68 -1.16
CA GLU A 294 -28.64 -8.24 -0.38
C GLU A 294 -27.34 -8.63 -1.09
N ALA A 295 -27.22 -9.88 -1.55
CA ALA A 295 -26.08 -10.35 -2.32
C ALA A 295 -25.85 -9.48 -3.56
N ARG A 296 -26.89 -9.19 -4.34
CA ARG A 296 -26.82 -8.27 -5.49
C ARG A 296 -26.25 -6.91 -5.09
N SER A 297 -26.76 -6.32 -4.02
CA SER A 297 -26.34 -4.99 -3.57
C SER A 297 -24.86 -4.98 -3.17
N VAL A 298 -24.42 -5.99 -2.42
CA VAL A 298 -23.02 -6.14 -1.99
C VAL A 298 -22.09 -6.38 -3.18
N ILE A 299 -22.47 -7.26 -4.11
CA ILE A 299 -21.63 -7.55 -5.28
C ILE A 299 -21.52 -6.32 -6.18
N ILE A 300 -22.61 -5.58 -6.42
CA ILE A 300 -22.55 -4.34 -7.22
C ILE A 300 -21.61 -3.31 -6.59
N GLU A 301 -21.70 -3.12 -5.27
CA GLU A 301 -20.82 -2.21 -4.55
C GLU A 301 -19.35 -2.66 -4.65
N ARG A 302 -19.08 -3.96 -4.53
CA ARG A 302 -17.74 -4.54 -4.75
C ARG A 302 -17.21 -4.28 -6.15
N LEU A 303 -18.03 -4.51 -7.18
CA LEU A 303 -17.67 -4.23 -8.58
C LEU A 303 -17.32 -2.74 -8.76
N ARG A 304 -18.13 -1.85 -8.17
CA ARG A 304 -17.87 -0.40 -8.17
C ARG A 304 -16.55 -0.07 -7.49
N GLN A 305 -16.33 -0.54 -6.27
CA GLN A 305 -15.11 -0.26 -5.50
C GLN A 305 -13.85 -0.73 -6.25
N LEU A 306 -13.88 -1.94 -6.81
CA LEU A 306 -12.75 -2.48 -7.58
C LEU A 306 -12.43 -1.63 -8.82
N LEU A 307 -13.46 -1.12 -9.51
CA LEU A 307 -13.29 -0.17 -10.60
C LEU A 307 -12.62 1.12 -10.13
N MET A 308 -13.15 1.74 -9.07
CA MET A 308 -12.64 3.01 -8.54
C MET A 308 -11.19 2.85 -8.07
N ASP A 309 -10.88 1.78 -7.34
CA ASP A 309 -9.55 1.50 -6.82
C ASP A 309 -8.53 1.23 -7.93
N THR A 310 -8.96 0.55 -9.00
CA THR A 310 -8.13 0.34 -10.18
C THR A 310 -7.71 1.70 -10.76
N TYR A 311 -8.63 2.62 -10.99
CA TYR A 311 -8.29 3.94 -11.54
C TYR A 311 -7.53 4.83 -10.55
N HIS A 312 -7.86 4.79 -9.26
CA HIS A 312 -7.07 5.43 -8.21
C HIS A 312 -5.61 4.98 -8.22
N ALA A 313 -5.33 3.70 -8.45
CA ALA A 313 -3.95 3.21 -8.56
C ALA A 313 -3.21 3.85 -9.74
N TYR A 314 -3.87 3.98 -10.90
CA TYR A 314 -3.30 4.65 -12.07
C TYR A 314 -3.06 6.15 -11.82
N LEU A 315 -4.01 6.85 -11.19
CA LEU A 315 -3.85 8.27 -10.84
C LEU A 315 -2.71 8.49 -9.82
N ARG A 316 -2.57 7.60 -8.82
CA ARG A 316 -1.45 7.65 -7.87
C ARG A 316 -0.11 7.39 -8.59
N ALA A 317 -0.09 6.48 -9.56
CA ALA A 317 1.12 6.21 -10.35
C ALA A 317 1.51 7.43 -11.21
N ASP A 318 0.54 8.10 -11.84
CA ASP A 318 0.75 9.32 -12.61
C ASP A 318 1.25 10.47 -11.73
N GLN A 319 0.62 10.69 -10.56
CA GLN A 319 1.08 11.69 -9.59
C GLN A 319 2.53 11.45 -9.16
N ARG A 320 2.91 10.19 -8.86
CA ARG A 320 4.30 9.84 -8.54
C ARG A 320 5.24 10.12 -9.72
N ALA A 321 4.80 9.89 -10.96
CA ALA A 321 5.60 10.22 -12.14
C ALA A 321 5.79 11.73 -12.30
N CYS A 322 4.75 12.53 -12.04
CA CYS A 322 4.81 14.00 -12.02
C CYS A 322 5.79 14.51 -10.95
N ILE A 323 5.70 13.99 -9.71
CA ILE A 323 6.64 14.33 -8.63
C ILE A 323 8.08 14.05 -9.06
N ARG A 324 8.36 12.86 -9.59
CA ARG A 324 9.69 12.49 -10.08
C ARG A 324 10.18 13.43 -11.20
N ALA A 325 9.29 13.84 -12.11
CA ALA A 325 9.66 14.77 -13.16
C ALA A 325 10.08 16.14 -12.59
N ILE A 326 9.33 16.67 -11.62
CA ILE A 326 9.64 17.94 -10.96
C ILE A 326 10.93 17.82 -10.13
N GLU A 327 11.11 16.75 -9.39
CA GLU A 327 12.34 16.43 -8.65
C GLU A 327 13.58 16.35 -9.55
N ASN A 328 13.42 15.80 -10.76
CA ASN A 328 14.48 15.75 -11.76
C ASN A 328 14.81 17.16 -12.29
N LEU A 329 13.81 18.00 -12.55
CA LEU A 329 14.03 19.40 -12.92
C LEU A 329 14.73 20.17 -11.80
N TRP A 330 14.31 19.97 -10.54
CA TRP A 330 14.94 20.59 -9.37
C TRP A 330 16.42 20.24 -9.29
N SER A 331 16.72 18.94 -9.42
CA SER A 331 18.10 18.45 -9.36
C SER A 331 18.98 19.03 -10.48
N LYS A 332 18.40 19.28 -11.66
CA LYS A 332 19.12 19.83 -12.82
C LYS A 332 19.33 21.34 -12.77
N TYR A 333 18.33 22.09 -12.28
CA TYR A 333 18.28 23.54 -12.46
C TYR A 333 18.29 24.34 -11.15
N ALA A 334 17.66 23.86 -10.08
CA ALA A 334 17.57 24.62 -8.83
C ALA A 334 18.90 24.65 -8.06
N VAL A 335 19.59 23.49 -7.98
CA VAL A 335 20.87 23.39 -7.26
C VAL A 335 21.97 24.14 -8.00
N THR A 336 22.05 23.96 -9.32
CA THR A 336 23.03 24.63 -10.20
C THR A 336 22.80 26.14 -10.22
N ALA A 337 21.56 26.62 -10.33
CA ALA A 337 21.28 28.05 -10.25
C ALA A 337 21.72 28.65 -8.90
N ARG A 338 21.38 28.02 -7.78
CA ARG A 338 21.79 28.50 -6.44
C ARG A 338 23.32 28.53 -6.28
N GLN A 339 24.03 27.53 -6.80
CA GLN A 339 25.49 27.48 -6.78
C GLN A 339 26.10 28.60 -7.65
N ILE A 340 25.60 28.78 -8.87
CA ILE A 340 26.05 29.84 -9.78
C ILE A 340 25.78 31.23 -9.18
N GLU A 341 24.63 31.44 -8.54
CA GLU A 341 24.31 32.70 -7.86
C GLU A 341 25.26 32.96 -6.68
N ALA A 342 25.57 31.93 -5.88
CA ALA A 342 26.50 32.06 -4.76
C ALA A 342 27.94 32.38 -5.24
N GLU A 343 28.41 31.73 -6.30
CA GLU A 343 29.71 32.00 -6.92
C GLU A 343 29.77 33.42 -7.50
N ARG A 344 28.72 33.85 -8.22
CA ARG A 344 28.60 35.22 -8.74
C ARG A 344 28.67 36.25 -7.62
N ASP A 345 27.93 36.03 -6.54
CA ASP A 345 27.90 36.97 -5.42
C ASP A 345 29.23 37.01 -4.67
N ALA A 346 29.94 35.88 -4.57
CA ALA A 346 31.31 35.83 -4.04
C ALA A 346 32.30 36.60 -4.92
N ALA A 347 32.27 36.38 -6.24
CA ALA A 347 33.10 37.10 -7.20
C ALA A 347 32.79 38.61 -7.18
N SER A 348 31.52 38.98 -7.07
CA SER A 348 31.09 40.39 -6.97
C SER A 348 31.62 41.05 -5.69
N ARG A 349 31.64 40.34 -4.56
CA ARG A 349 32.26 40.83 -3.31
C ARG A 349 33.76 41.02 -3.45
N GLN A 350 34.46 40.08 -4.09
CA GLN A 350 35.90 40.19 -4.34
C GLN A 350 36.22 41.38 -5.25
N LEU A 351 35.46 41.56 -6.33
CA LEU A 351 35.62 42.70 -7.24
C LEU A 351 35.41 44.03 -6.50
N ARG A 352 34.37 44.14 -5.68
CA ARG A 352 34.14 45.34 -4.86
C ARG A 352 35.32 45.61 -3.92
N ALA A 353 35.87 44.58 -3.28
CA ALA A 353 37.04 44.74 -2.44
C ALA A 353 38.25 45.28 -3.21
N PHE A 354 38.55 44.75 -4.41
CA PHE A 354 39.62 45.27 -5.26
C PHE A 354 39.37 46.70 -5.74
N LEU A 355 38.14 47.06 -6.07
CA LEU A 355 37.80 48.43 -6.48
C LEU A 355 38.04 49.43 -5.34
N VAL A 356 37.64 49.07 -4.11
CA VAL A 356 37.91 49.87 -2.91
C VAL A 356 39.43 50.01 -2.66
N GLU A 357 40.21 48.92 -2.81
CA GLU A 357 41.68 48.98 -2.69
C GLU A 357 42.34 49.90 -3.74
N LEU A 358 41.74 50.00 -4.93
CA LEU A 358 42.20 50.88 -6.01
C LEU A 358 41.67 52.34 -5.88
N GLY A 359 40.91 52.65 -4.83
CA GLY A 359 40.41 53.99 -4.55
C GLY A 359 39.11 54.35 -5.28
N TYR A 360 38.39 53.36 -5.80
CA TYR A 360 37.03 53.53 -6.34
C TYR A 360 36.00 53.16 -5.25
N GLU A 361 35.04 54.05 -4.98
CA GLU A 361 33.90 53.78 -4.07
C GLU A 361 32.84 52.87 -4.70
#